data_AF-A0A7K2PDX6-F1
#
_entry.id   AF-A0A7K2PDX6-F1
#
_cell.length_a   1.000
_cell.length_b   1.000
_cell.length_c   1.000
_cell.angle_alpha   90.00
_cell.angle_beta   90.00
_cell.angle_gamma   90.00
#
_symmetry.space_group_name_H-M   'P 1'
#
loop_
_entity.id
_entity.type
_entity.pdbx_description
1 polymer ?
#
loop_
_entity_poly.entity_id
_entity_poly.type
_entity_poly.pdbx_seq_one_letter_code
_entity_poly.pdbx_strand_id
1 'polypeptide(L)'
;MDLKTGQAERLAPAMDEGYHVSYGVAPISAGGRYVAFIARPTADENGAYACRVMLLDRRTQQVRRVSRPADGSKNFHQCQQVSMSADGRKVAYLEGYSGPADDDQGDILVYDRVTGGTVQADATHDGATADMSAVDPVLSPDGSKVGFNSRATNMVPQADPNGGWNAFVRDLRTGTLQRYDGHSPTARPSCAAENPGQRLMRPRMARAPRVRRMGSRRREAISCKCRRW
;
A
#
# COMPACT_ATOMS: atom_id res chain seq x y z
N MET A 1 -16.07 -6.61 -25.24
CA MET A 1 -15.86 -6.43 -26.68
C MET A 1 -14.45 -6.86 -27.00
N ASP A 2 -14.28 -7.77 -27.96
CA ASP A 2 -12.97 -8.05 -28.55
C ASP A 2 -12.59 -6.87 -29.45
N LEU A 3 -11.49 -6.20 -29.13
CA LEU A 3 -11.06 -5.00 -29.83
C LEU A 3 -10.42 -5.30 -31.20
N LYS A 4 -10.03 -6.54 -31.47
CA LYS A 4 -9.49 -6.96 -32.77
C LYS A 4 -10.61 -7.29 -33.75
N THR A 5 -11.65 -7.98 -33.27
CA THR A 5 -12.75 -8.46 -34.13
C THR A 5 -13.98 -7.57 -34.09
N GLY A 6 -14.07 -6.65 -33.11
CA GLY A 6 -15.25 -5.84 -32.86
C GLY A 6 -16.42 -6.62 -32.24
N GLN A 7 -16.28 -7.92 -31.99
CA GLN A 7 -17.37 -8.73 -31.48
C GLN A 7 -17.67 -8.42 -30.01
N ALA A 8 -18.95 -8.21 -29.72
CA ALA A 8 -19.47 -8.12 -28.36
C ALA A 8 -20.02 -9.48 -27.95
N GLU A 9 -19.49 -10.03 -26.86
CA GLU A 9 -19.99 -11.25 -26.23
C GLU A 9 -20.62 -10.87 -24.89
N ARG A 10 -21.86 -11.28 -24.66
CA ARG A 10 -22.48 -11.21 -23.33
C ARG A 10 -21.96 -12.38 -22.51
N LEU A 11 -21.24 -12.09 -21.43
CA LEU A 11 -20.86 -13.09 -20.43
C LEU A 11 -22.01 -13.23 -19.44
N ALA A 12 -22.69 -14.38 -19.47
CA ALA A 12 -23.73 -14.77 -18.53
C ALA A 12 -23.40 -16.16 -17.98
N PRO A 13 -22.30 -16.30 -17.21
CA PRO A 13 -21.90 -17.60 -16.72
C PRO A 13 -22.99 -18.18 -15.82
N ALA A 14 -23.18 -19.50 -15.91
CA ALA A 14 -24.06 -20.20 -14.98
C ALA A 14 -23.51 -20.04 -13.56
N MET A 15 -24.40 -19.65 -12.66
CA MET A 15 -24.18 -19.62 -11.22
C MET A 15 -25.28 -20.46 -10.59
N ASP A 16 -25.02 -21.05 -9.42
CA ASP A 16 -26.06 -21.75 -8.68
C ASP A 16 -27.27 -20.84 -8.43
N GLU A 17 -28.45 -21.43 -8.34
CA GLU A 17 -29.67 -20.71 -7.98
C GLU A 17 -29.43 -19.90 -6.68
N GLY A 18 -29.85 -18.63 -6.67
CA GLY A 18 -29.69 -17.77 -5.50
C GLY A 18 -28.58 -16.72 -5.60
N TYR A 19 -28.22 -16.26 -6.81
CA TYR A 19 -27.40 -15.05 -6.99
C TYR A 19 -28.03 -14.05 -7.96
N HIS A 20 -27.96 -12.77 -7.59
CA HIS A 20 -28.13 -11.63 -8.48
C HIS A 20 -26.76 -11.14 -8.98
N VAL A 21 -26.62 -10.97 -10.29
CA VAL A 21 -25.33 -10.67 -10.93
C VAL A 21 -25.14 -9.17 -11.15
N SER A 22 -24.02 -8.68 -10.59
CA SER A 22 -23.17 -7.54 -10.99
C SER A 22 -23.62 -6.09 -10.83
N TYR A 23 -22.80 -5.36 -10.07
CA TYR A 23 -22.50 -3.93 -10.17
C TYR A 23 -21.00 -3.73 -9.84
N GLY A 24 -20.40 -2.59 -10.23
CA GLY A 24 -19.01 -2.25 -9.87
C GLY A 24 -17.95 -2.55 -10.94
N VAL A 25 -16.68 -2.42 -10.56
CA VAL A 25 -15.52 -2.62 -11.44
C VAL A 25 -15.31 -4.12 -11.70
N ALA A 26 -15.19 -4.50 -12.96
CA ALA A 26 -14.93 -5.88 -13.38
C ALA A 26 -13.54 -5.98 -14.02
N PRO A 27 -12.46 -6.19 -13.24
CA PRO A 27 -11.13 -6.32 -13.81
C PRO A 27 -11.03 -7.58 -14.65
N ILE A 28 -10.24 -7.51 -15.72
CA ILE A 28 -9.99 -8.59 -16.67
C ILE A 28 -8.48 -8.83 -16.77
N SER A 29 -8.06 -10.11 -16.77
CA SER A 29 -6.66 -10.48 -16.98
C SER A 29 -6.16 -9.97 -18.35
N ALA A 30 -4.86 -9.76 -18.52
CA ALA A 30 -4.28 -9.20 -19.75
C ALA A 30 -4.60 -10.03 -21.00
N GLY A 31 -4.66 -11.36 -20.86
CA GLY A 31 -5.05 -12.27 -21.95
C GLY A 31 -6.57 -12.41 -22.13
N GLY A 32 -7.37 -11.69 -21.35
CA GLY A 32 -8.82 -11.74 -21.43
C GLY A 32 -9.47 -13.01 -20.88
N ARG A 33 -8.72 -13.96 -20.32
CA ARG A 33 -9.26 -15.26 -19.88
C ARG A 33 -10.05 -15.18 -18.58
N TYR A 34 -9.54 -14.43 -17.60
CA TYR A 34 -10.15 -14.32 -16.29
C TYR A 34 -10.83 -12.97 -16.12
N VAL A 35 -12.05 -12.97 -15.58
CA VAL A 35 -12.81 -11.76 -15.23
C VAL A 35 -13.22 -11.88 -13.78
N ALA A 36 -12.84 -10.92 -12.94
CA ALA A 36 -13.39 -10.83 -11.59
C ALA A 36 -14.62 -9.92 -11.59
N PHE A 37 -15.61 -10.25 -10.79
CA PHE A 37 -16.86 -9.50 -10.71
C PHE A 37 -17.51 -9.68 -9.34
N ILE A 38 -18.49 -8.83 -9.05
CA ILE A 38 -19.21 -8.86 -7.78
C ILE A 38 -20.57 -9.54 -8.01
N ALA A 39 -20.92 -10.48 -7.15
CA ALA A 39 -22.24 -11.10 -7.12
C ALA A 39 -22.88 -10.90 -5.75
N ARG A 40 -24.20 -10.76 -5.69
CA ARG A 40 -24.95 -10.74 -4.43
C ARG A 40 -25.79 -12.01 -4.33
N PRO A 41 -25.75 -12.75 -3.21
CA PRO A 41 -26.67 -13.84 -3.01
C PRO A 41 -28.10 -13.30 -2.87
N THR A 42 -29.10 -14.09 -3.28
CA THR A 42 -30.54 -13.76 -3.19
C THR A 42 -31.06 -13.87 -1.77
N ALA A 43 -30.46 -14.76 -0.97
CA ALA A 43 -30.67 -14.86 0.47
C ALA A 43 -29.30 -14.91 1.15
N ASP A 44 -29.13 -14.19 2.26
CA ASP A 44 -27.92 -14.24 3.07
C ASP A 44 -28.26 -14.50 4.53
N GLU A 45 -27.60 -15.48 5.12
CA GLU A 45 -27.66 -15.80 6.55
C GLU A 45 -27.09 -14.66 7.42
N ASN A 46 -26.30 -13.75 6.81
CA ASN A 46 -25.61 -12.65 7.49
C ASN A 46 -26.24 -11.25 7.23
N GLY A 47 -27.33 -11.16 6.45
CA GLY A 47 -28.05 -9.90 6.18
C GLY A 47 -27.84 -9.30 4.77
N ALA A 48 -28.71 -8.34 4.38
CA ALA A 48 -28.95 -7.90 2.99
C ALA A 48 -27.78 -7.20 2.25
N TYR A 49 -26.59 -7.09 2.85
CA TYR A 49 -25.48 -6.30 2.29
C TYR A 49 -24.24 -7.13 1.91
N ALA A 50 -24.21 -8.44 2.12
CA ALA A 50 -23.04 -9.21 1.70
C ALA A 50 -23.02 -9.38 0.19
N CYS A 51 -21.90 -9.01 -0.42
CA CYS A 51 -21.54 -9.44 -1.75
C CYS A 51 -20.51 -10.56 -1.69
N ARG A 52 -20.20 -11.11 -2.87
CA ARG A 52 -19.11 -12.03 -3.10
C ARG A 52 -18.27 -11.50 -4.26
N VAL A 53 -16.95 -11.57 -4.11
CA VAL A 53 -16.04 -11.44 -5.24
C VAL A 53 -15.97 -12.79 -5.91
N MET A 54 -16.23 -12.82 -7.21
CA MET A 54 -16.25 -14.02 -8.04
C MET A 54 -15.18 -13.90 -9.12
N LEU A 55 -14.68 -15.04 -9.61
CA LEU A 55 -13.73 -15.14 -10.72
C LEU A 55 -14.27 -16.10 -11.77
N LEU A 56 -14.54 -15.59 -12.96
CA LEU A 56 -14.91 -16.36 -14.13
C LEU A 56 -13.65 -16.77 -14.92
N ASP A 57 -13.50 -18.05 -15.19
CA ASP A 57 -12.63 -18.54 -16.26
C ASP A 57 -13.43 -18.62 -17.57
N ARG A 58 -13.21 -17.68 -18.49
CA ARG A 58 -13.95 -17.60 -19.76
C ARG A 58 -13.70 -18.79 -20.68
N ARG A 59 -12.63 -19.57 -20.46
CA ARG A 59 -12.36 -20.76 -21.27
C ARG A 59 -13.25 -21.93 -20.85
N THR A 60 -13.42 -22.12 -19.54
CA THR A 60 -14.19 -23.25 -18.99
C THR A 60 -15.61 -22.87 -18.58
N GLN A 61 -15.93 -21.56 -18.61
CA GLN A 61 -17.17 -20.98 -18.09
C GLN A 61 -17.42 -21.28 -16.60
N GLN A 62 -16.36 -21.64 -15.88
CA GLN A 62 -16.45 -21.94 -14.46
C GLN A 62 -16.35 -20.65 -13.65
N VAL A 63 -17.25 -20.49 -12.68
CA VAL A 63 -17.20 -19.40 -11.71
C VAL A 63 -16.71 -19.94 -10.38
N ARG A 64 -15.78 -19.21 -9.77
CA ARG A 64 -15.30 -19.47 -8.42
C ARG A 64 -15.61 -18.27 -7.53
N ARG A 65 -15.92 -18.54 -6.27
CA ARG A 65 -15.91 -17.53 -5.21
C ARG A 65 -14.47 -17.25 -4.74
N VAL A 66 -14.07 -15.99 -4.83
CA VAL A 66 -12.77 -15.45 -4.40
C VAL A 66 -12.83 -14.94 -2.98
N SER A 67 -13.89 -14.21 -2.63
CA SER A 67 -14.08 -13.68 -1.28
C SER A 67 -14.28 -14.83 -0.28
N ARG A 68 -13.61 -14.79 0.88
CA ARG A 68 -13.84 -15.75 1.97
C ARG A 68 -15.27 -15.71 2.53
N PRO A 69 -15.75 -16.76 3.22
CA PRO A 69 -16.94 -16.72 4.07
C PRO A 69 -16.90 -15.54 5.05
N ALA A 70 -18.07 -14.95 5.32
CA ALA A 70 -18.18 -13.99 6.42
C ALA A 70 -17.90 -14.75 7.73
N ASP A 71 -17.03 -14.19 8.57
CA ASP A 71 -16.68 -14.74 9.88
C ASP A 71 -17.21 -13.87 11.04
N GLY A 72 -17.98 -12.84 10.72
CA GLY A 72 -18.54 -11.89 11.68
C GLY A 72 -17.54 -10.87 12.23
N SER A 73 -16.30 -10.84 11.73
CA SER A 73 -15.28 -9.88 12.18
C SER A 73 -15.55 -8.44 11.75
N LYS A 74 -16.35 -8.23 10.69
CA LYS A 74 -16.72 -6.91 10.17
C LYS A 74 -18.25 -6.77 10.11
N ASN A 75 -18.75 -5.60 10.50
CA ASN A 75 -20.21 -5.31 10.56
C ASN A 75 -20.85 -5.14 9.18
N PHE A 76 -20.05 -4.89 8.15
CA PHE A 76 -20.48 -4.65 6.79
C PHE A 76 -19.58 -5.43 5.83
N HIS A 77 -20.16 -6.22 4.93
CA HIS A 77 -19.41 -6.94 3.91
C HIS A 77 -19.59 -6.30 2.54
N GLN A 78 -18.95 -5.15 2.33
CA GLN A 78 -18.77 -4.58 1.00
C GLN A 78 -17.51 -5.15 0.36
N CYS A 79 -17.65 -5.55 -0.89
CA CYS A 79 -16.66 -6.21 -1.73
C CYS A 79 -16.48 -5.36 -2.97
N GLN A 80 -16.35 -4.07 -2.73
CA GLN A 80 -16.06 -3.08 -3.76
C GLN A 80 -14.53 -2.98 -3.88
N GLN A 81 -14.03 -2.32 -4.92
CA GLN A 81 -12.58 -2.19 -5.17
C GLN A 81 -11.88 -3.56 -5.40
N VAL A 82 -12.07 -4.12 -6.59
CA VAL A 82 -11.42 -5.37 -7.01
C VAL A 82 -10.26 -5.06 -7.94
N SER A 83 -9.11 -5.69 -7.71
CA SER A 83 -7.92 -5.64 -8.57
C SER A 83 -7.42 -7.04 -8.88
N MET A 84 -6.74 -7.22 -10.02
CA MET A 84 -6.30 -8.54 -10.48
C MET A 84 -4.93 -8.46 -11.16
N SER A 85 -4.08 -9.47 -10.93
CA SER A 85 -2.80 -9.60 -11.62
C SER A 85 -2.98 -9.87 -13.13
N ALA A 86 -1.97 -9.57 -13.94
CA ALA A 86 -2.07 -9.65 -15.40
C ALA A 86 -2.38 -11.07 -15.91
N ASP A 87 -1.88 -12.09 -15.22
CA ASP A 87 -2.15 -13.51 -15.50
C ASP A 87 -3.49 -14.02 -14.92
N GLY A 88 -4.20 -13.16 -14.19
CA GLY A 88 -5.43 -13.48 -13.47
C GLY A 88 -5.23 -14.36 -12.25
N ARG A 89 -3.99 -14.60 -11.80
CA ARG A 89 -3.68 -15.50 -10.68
C ARG A 89 -4.10 -14.97 -9.33
N LYS A 90 -3.85 -13.70 -9.05
CA LYS A 90 -4.20 -13.09 -7.78
C LYS A 90 -5.31 -12.07 -7.99
N VAL A 91 -6.22 -12.04 -7.03
CA VAL A 91 -7.31 -11.05 -6.97
C VAL A 91 -7.24 -10.40 -5.61
N ALA A 92 -7.07 -9.08 -5.59
CA ALA A 92 -7.15 -8.27 -4.39
C ALA A 92 -8.52 -7.63 -4.29
N TYR A 93 -9.07 -7.55 -3.09
CA TYR A 93 -10.37 -6.95 -2.84
C TYR A 93 -10.43 -6.38 -1.42
N LEU A 94 -11.24 -5.35 -1.24
CA LEU A 94 -11.66 -4.91 0.08
C LEU A 94 -12.68 -5.90 0.63
N GLU A 95 -12.51 -6.31 1.88
CA GLU A 95 -13.54 -6.93 2.68
C GLU A 95 -13.89 -6.00 3.83
N GLY A 96 -15.12 -5.50 3.86
CA GLY A 96 -15.53 -4.62 4.94
C GLY A 96 -16.29 -3.40 4.43
N TYR A 97 -16.07 -2.25 5.06
CA TYR A 97 -16.63 -0.96 4.69
C TYR A 97 -15.51 0.06 4.47
N SER A 98 -15.62 0.86 3.40
CA SER A 98 -14.65 1.91 3.04
C SER A 98 -15.14 3.34 3.32
N GLY A 99 -16.02 3.56 4.29
CA GLY A 99 -16.49 4.91 4.63
C GLY A 99 -15.64 5.63 5.67
N PRO A 100 -16.04 6.86 6.06
CA PRO A 100 -15.37 7.61 7.12
C PRO A 100 -15.64 6.93 8.47
N ALA A 101 -14.75 6.01 8.79
CA ALA A 101 -14.71 5.23 10.02
C ALA A 101 -13.45 5.63 10.80
N ASP A 102 -13.58 5.77 12.12
CA ASP A 102 -12.46 6.03 13.04
C ASP A 102 -11.97 4.72 13.69
N ASP A 103 -12.12 3.60 12.96
CA ASP A 103 -11.77 2.24 13.36
C ASP A 103 -11.44 1.35 12.15
N ASP A 104 -11.00 0.11 12.42
CA ASP A 104 -10.76 -0.92 11.40
C ASP A 104 -12.09 -1.59 10.98
N GLN A 105 -12.68 -1.07 9.90
CA GLN A 105 -13.88 -1.61 9.27
C GLN A 105 -13.62 -2.28 7.93
N GLY A 106 -12.38 -2.29 7.43
CA GLY A 106 -12.07 -2.69 6.06
C GLY A 106 -10.67 -3.27 5.91
N ASP A 107 -10.63 -4.55 5.56
CA ASP A 107 -9.40 -5.31 5.32
C ASP A 107 -9.11 -5.45 3.82
N ILE A 108 -7.84 -5.37 3.43
CA ILE A 108 -7.42 -5.72 2.08
C ILE A 108 -7.02 -7.19 2.03
N LEU A 109 -7.78 -7.98 1.28
CA LEU A 109 -7.50 -9.41 1.10
C LEU A 109 -6.98 -9.70 -0.31
N VAL A 110 -6.00 -10.59 -0.41
CA VAL A 110 -5.44 -11.08 -1.67
C VAL A 110 -5.60 -12.58 -1.75
N TYR A 111 -6.43 -13.03 -2.68
CA TYR A 111 -6.66 -14.44 -2.96
C TYR A 111 -5.73 -14.92 -4.08
N ASP A 112 -5.03 -16.05 -3.88
CA ASP A 112 -4.27 -16.76 -4.91
C ASP A 112 -5.07 -17.95 -5.44
N ARG A 113 -5.48 -17.86 -6.69
CA ARG A 113 -6.32 -18.84 -7.35
C ARG A 113 -5.65 -20.20 -7.55
N VAL A 114 -4.31 -20.27 -7.52
CA VAL A 114 -3.54 -21.51 -7.72
C VAL A 114 -3.49 -22.32 -6.44
N THR A 115 -3.26 -21.65 -5.31
CA THR A 115 -3.16 -22.30 -4.00
C THR A 115 -4.52 -22.38 -3.29
N GLY A 116 -5.48 -21.54 -3.67
CA GLY A 116 -6.74 -21.38 -2.96
C GLY A 116 -6.63 -20.58 -1.66
N GLY A 117 -5.45 -20.05 -1.35
CA GLY A 117 -5.18 -19.32 -0.12
C GLY A 117 -5.47 -17.83 -0.23
N THR A 118 -5.80 -17.21 0.91
CA THR A 118 -5.99 -15.76 1.06
C THR A 118 -4.98 -15.21 2.05
N VAL A 119 -4.42 -14.04 1.74
CA VAL A 119 -3.55 -13.27 2.63
C VAL A 119 -4.21 -11.93 2.93
N GLN A 120 -4.20 -11.52 4.20
CA GLN A 120 -4.53 -10.16 4.60
C GLN A 120 -3.32 -9.25 4.32
N ALA A 121 -3.46 -8.34 3.37
CA ALA A 121 -2.38 -7.52 2.84
C ALA A 121 -2.10 -6.27 3.67
N ASP A 122 -3.08 -5.81 4.43
CA ASP A 122 -3.02 -4.65 5.30
C ASP A 122 -2.74 -4.99 6.76
N ALA A 123 -2.41 -6.25 7.06
CA ALA A 123 -1.75 -6.58 8.32
C ALA A 123 -0.50 -5.71 8.49
N THR A 124 -0.18 -5.32 9.72
CA THR A 124 0.97 -4.48 10.03
C THR A 124 2.28 -5.20 9.67
N HIS A 125 3.40 -4.46 9.70
CA HIS A 125 4.73 -4.99 9.38
C HIS A 125 5.13 -6.22 10.22
N ASP A 126 4.58 -6.36 11.44
CA ASP A 126 4.80 -7.46 12.39
C ASP A 126 3.62 -8.46 12.46
N GLY A 127 2.60 -8.28 11.62
CA GLY A 127 1.46 -9.20 11.49
C GLY A 127 0.33 -8.96 12.48
N ALA A 128 0.35 -7.86 13.23
CA ALA A 128 -0.78 -7.41 14.03
C ALA A 128 -1.90 -6.81 13.15
N THR A 129 -3.05 -6.56 13.77
CA THR A 129 -4.18 -5.87 13.15
C THR A 129 -3.90 -4.37 13.04
N ALA A 130 -4.27 -3.77 11.90
CA ALA A 130 -4.22 -2.32 11.72
C ALA A 130 -5.22 -1.64 12.67
N ASP A 131 -4.87 -0.45 13.17
CA ASP A 131 -5.75 0.32 14.06
C ASP A 131 -6.84 1.12 13.32
N MET A 132 -6.73 1.21 11.98
CA MET A 132 -7.66 1.90 11.10
C MET A 132 -7.79 1.16 9.76
N SER A 133 -8.88 1.43 9.05
CA SER A 133 -9.23 0.79 7.77
C SER A 133 -8.22 1.01 6.64
N ALA A 134 -8.12 0.03 5.74
CA ALA A 134 -7.42 0.13 4.46
C ALA A 134 -8.39 0.12 3.27
N VAL A 135 -8.01 0.76 2.16
CA VAL A 135 -8.87 0.94 0.97
C VAL A 135 -8.06 0.92 -0.33
N ASP A 136 -8.77 0.80 -1.46
CA ASP A 136 -8.26 0.94 -2.83
C ASP A 136 -7.06 0.03 -3.17
N PRO A 137 -7.21 -1.30 -3.07
CA PRO A 137 -6.12 -2.20 -3.38
C PRO A 137 -5.81 -2.25 -4.88
N VAL A 138 -4.52 -2.30 -5.20
CA VAL A 138 -4.01 -2.44 -6.57
C VAL A 138 -2.93 -3.51 -6.62
N LEU A 139 -3.13 -4.56 -7.42
CA LEU A 139 -2.11 -5.56 -7.68
C LEU A 139 -1.14 -5.11 -8.77
N SER A 140 0.15 -5.35 -8.52
CA SER A 140 1.17 -5.35 -9.56
C SER A 140 0.86 -6.37 -10.67
N PRO A 141 1.29 -6.15 -11.92
CA PRO A 141 1.03 -7.06 -13.03
C PRO A 141 1.50 -8.50 -12.77
N ASP A 142 2.65 -8.68 -12.13
CA ASP A 142 3.19 -10.00 -11.78
C ASP A 142 2.57 -10.61 -10.51
N GLY A 143 1.66 -9.87 -9.85
CA GLY A 143 0.98 -10.28 -8.63
C GLY A 143 1.93 -10.49 -7.45
N SER A 144 3.09 -9.83 -7.43
CA SER A 144 4.07 -9.95 -6.34
C SER A 144 3.93 -8.88 -5.27
N LYS A 145 3.29 -7.77 -5.60
CA LYS A 145 3.03 -6.64 -4.72
C LYS A 145 1.58 -6.21 -4.80
N VAL A 146 1.07 -5.72 -3.68
CA VAL A 146 -0.22 -5.03 -3.58
C VAL A 146 0.03 -3.66 -2.96
N GLY A 147 -0.46 -2.62 -3.64
CA GLY A 147 -0.55 -1.27 -3.10
C GLY A 147 -1.94 -1.02 -2.53
N PHE A 148 -2.06 -0.20 -1.49
CA PHE A 148 -3.34 0.22 -0.90
C PHE A 148 -3.13 1.51 -0.10
N ASN A 149 -4.22 2.17 0.30
CA ASN A 149 -4.17 3.33 1.18
C ASN A 149 -4.68 2.96 2.58
N SER A 150 -4.10 3.53 3.63
CA SER A 150 -4.60 3.35 5.00
C SER A 150 -4.36 4.60 5.85
N ARG A 151 -5.23 4.82 6.85
CA ARG A 151 -5.04 5.80 7.93
C ARG A 151 -4.34 5.22 9.15
N ALA A 152 -4.01 3.93 9.12
CA ALA A 152 -3.50 3.24 10.29
C ALA A 152 -2.13 3.76 10.69
N THR A 153 -1.97 4.02 11.98
CA THR A 153 -0.76 4.61 12.55
C THR A 153 0.29 3.57 12.92
N ASN A 154 -0.12 2.29 12.98
CA ASN A 154 0.69 1.15 13.38
C ASN A 154 1.17 0.26 12.21
N MET A 155 0.95 0.67 10.95
CA MET A 155 1.28 -0.14 9.77
C MET A 155 2.78 -0.48 9.69
N VAL A 156 3.65 0.46 10.03
CA VAL A 156 5.11 0.33 9.98
C VAL A 156 5.74 0.81 11.29
N PRO A 157 6.99 0.44 11.62
CA PRO A 157 7.63 0.84 12.88
C PRO A 157 7.77 2.36 13.05
N GLN A 158 7.85 3.09 11.94
CA GLN A 158 8.00 4.54 11.95
C GLN A 158 6.64 5.22 12.18
N ALA A 159 6.60 6.13 13.15
CA ALA A 159 5.43 6.96 13.41
C ALA A 159 4.90 7.64 12.13
N ASP A 160 3.58 7.76 12.04
CA ASP A 160 2.91 8.54 11.00
C ASP A 160 3.12 10.04 11.26
N PRO A 161 3.75 10.79 10.34
CA PRO A 161 4.04 12.20 10.54
C PRO A 161 2.81 13.12 10.41
N ASN A 162 1.71 12.67 9.81
CA ASN A 162 0.58 13.55 9.46
C ASN A 162 -0.80 13.04 9.91
N GLY A 163 -0.92 11.77 10.31
CA GLY A 163 -2.18 11.17 10.77
C GLY A 163 -3.25 11.08 9.67
N GLY A 164 -2.83 11.14 8.40
CA GLY A 164 -3.67 11.13 7.22
C GLY A 164 -3.67 9.79 6.49
N TRP A 165 -4.29 9.78 5.31
CA TRP A 165 -4.17 8.63 4.41
C TRP A 165 -2.76 8.55 3.84
N ASN A 166 -2.10 7.41 4.05
CA ASN A 166 -0.81 7.10 3.48
C ASN A 166 -0.93 5.93 2.50
N ALA A 167 -0.12 5.94 1.45
CA ALA A 167 -0.04 4.80 0.55
C ALA A 167 0.95 3.77 1.12
N PHE A 168 0.62 2.50 0.97
CA PHE A 168 1.44 1.37 1.40
C PHE A 168 1.61 0.39 0.27
N VAL A 169 2.76 -0.30 0.24
CA VAL A 169 3.00 -1.43 -0.64
C VAL A 169 3.46 -2.62 0.18
N ARG A 170 2.71 -3.72 0.10
CA ARG A 170 3.12 -5.01 0.64
C ARG A 170 3.71 -5.88 -0.46
N ASP A 171 4.91 -6.39 -0.22
CA ASP A 171 5.50 -7.47 -0.99
C ASP A 171 4.91 -8.80 -0.54
N LEU A 172 4.16 -9.46 -1.42
CA LEU A 172 3.45 -10.71 -1.15
C LEU A 172 4.37 -11.94 -1.14
N ARG A 173 5.63 -11.81 -1.54
CA ARG A 173 6.62 -12.90 -1.47
C ARG A 173 7.31 -12.94 -0.11
N THR A 174 7.57 -11.77 0.46
CA THR A 174 8.37 -11.61 1.69
C THR A 174 7.54 -11.17 2.90
N GLY A 175 6.34 -10.62 2.69
CA GLY A 175 5.58 -9.96 3.74
C GLY A 175 6.13 -8.59 4.14
N THR A 176 7.10 -8.04 3.39
CA THR A 176 7.63 -6.69 3.68
C THR A 176 6.56 -5.64 3.39
N LEU A 177 6.32 -4.74 4.34
CA LEU A 177 5.40 -3.61 4.20
C LEU A 177 6.17 -2.29 4.24
N GLN A 178 5.88 -1.41 3.28
CA GLN A 178 6.53 -0.11 3.17
C GLN A 178 5.49 0.99 3.00
N ARG A 179 5.67 2.10 3.73
CA ARG A 179 4.90 3.33 3.57
C ARG A 179 5.53 4.19 2.46
N TYR A 180 4.68 4.71 1.58
CA TYR A 180 5.00 5.63 0.50
C TYR A 180 4.11 6.85 0.65
N ASP A 181 4.53 7.77 1.52
CA ASP A 181 3.91 9.08 1.63
C ASP A 181 4.87 10.15 1.07
N GLY A 182 4.34 11.34 0.75
CA GLY A 182 5.14 12.43 0.18
C GLY A 182 6.19 13.01 1.14
N HIS A 183 6.35 12.48 2.35
CA HIS A 183 7.32 12.95 3.33
C HIS A 183 8.50 11.98 3.37
N SER A 184 9.66 12.44 2.86
CA SER A 184 10.90 11.68 3.02
C SER A 184 11.19 11.37 4.50
N PRO A 185 11.63 10.15 4.86
CA PRO A 185 11.90 9.77 6.25
C PRO A 185 12.94 10.67 6.96
N THR A 186 13.74 11.42 6.21
CA THR A 186 14.59 12.53 6.68
C THR A 186 15.07 13.32 5.45
N ALA A 187 15.13 14.65 5.55
CA ALA A 187 15.93 15.61 4.76
C ALA A 187 16.79 15.07 3.58
N ARG A 188 16.71 15.75 2.43
CA ARG A 188 17.94 15.99 1.64
C ARG A 188 18.74 17.08 2.37
N PRO A 189 20.09 17.06 2.37
CA PRO A 189 20.84 18.25 2.75
C PRO A 189 20.30 19.37 1.86
N SER A 190 19.88 20.46 2.48
CA SER A 190 19.45 21.65 1.76
C SER A 190 20.46 21.89 0.65
N CYS A 191 20.04 21.77 -0.61
CA CYS A 191 20.64 22.58 -1.65
C CYS A 191 20.26 24.00 -1.26
N ALA A 192 21.05 24.58 -0.37
CA ALA A 192 21.09 26.02 -0.22
C ALA A 192 21.37 26.51 -1.63
N ALA A 193 20.36 27.14 -2.23
CA ALA A 193 20.59 27.98 -3.38
C ALA A 193 21.73 28.89 -2.97
N GLU A 194 22.91 28.69 -3.56
CA GLU A 194 23.97 29.68 -3.52
C GLU A 194 23.32 30.95 -4.03
N ASN A 195 23.11 31.87 -3.11
CA ASN A 195 22.63 33.20 -3.39
C ASN A 195 23.75 33.87 -4.22
N PRO A 196 23.60 34.10 -5.55
CA PRO A 196 24.64 34.73 -6.34
C PRO A 196 24.55 36.24 -6.08
N GLY A 197 24.94 36.65 -4.87
CA GLY A 197 24.72 38.02 -4.41
C GLY A 197 25.61 38.50 -3.27
N GLN A 198 26.41 37.64 -2.62
CA GLN A 198 27.36 38.09 -1.61
C GLN A 198 28.80 37.90 -2.09
N ARG A 199 29.21 38.85 -2.93
CA ARG A 199 30.62 39.07 -3.26
C ARG A 199 31.31 39.64 -2.02
N LEU A 200 31.81 38.78 -1.13
CA LEU A 200 32.77 39.20 -0.11
C LEU A 200 34.02 39.74 -0.82
N MET A 201 34.24 41.05 -0.72
CA MET A 201 35.53 41.64 -1.06
C MET A 201 36.60 40.99 -0.17
N ARG A 202 37.56 40.31 -0.78
CA ARG A 202 38.79 39.88 -0.10
C ARG A 202 39.64 41.12 0.20
N PRO A 203 40.07 41.37 1.46
CA PRO A 203 41.11 42.36 1.69
C PRO A 203 42.45 41.85 1.14
N ARG A 204 43.16 42.73 0.43
CA ARG A 204 44.55 42.50 -0.01
C ARG A 204 45.44 42.31 1.22
N MET A 205 46.06 41.14 1.36
CA MET A 205 47.12 40.92 2.34
C MET A 205 48.33 41.82 2.05
N ALA A 206 48.68 42.67 3.01
CA ALA A 206 49.98 43.34 3.06
C ALA A 206 51.06 42.35 3.52
N ARG A 207 52.23 42.42 2.88
CA ARG A 207 53.43 41.62 3.18
C ARG A 207 53.92 41.88 4.61
N ALA A 208 54.22 40.81 5.37
CA ALA A 208 55.00 40.89 6.60
C ALA A 208 56.50 40.71 6.32
N PRO A 209 57.41 41.41 7.04
CA PRO A 209 58.84 41.16 6.97
C PRO A 209 59.29 40.05 7.93
N ARG A 210 60.37 39.35 7.55
CA ARG A 210 61.04 38.29 8.31
C ARG A 210 61.81 38.84 9.52
N VAL A 211 61.69 38.21 10.69
CA VAL A 211 62.73 38.23 11.74
C VAL A 211 62.83 36.87 12.47
N ARG A 212 64.06 36.59 12.96
CA ARG A 212 64.70 35.32 13.35
C ARG A 212 64.23 34.65 14.66
N ARG A 213 64.54 33.33 14.72
CA ARG A 213 64.55 32.39 15.86
C ARG A 213 65.06 32.94 17.20
N MET A 214 64.49 32.46 18.31
CA MET A 214 65.18 31.63 19.35
C MET A 214 64.24 31.28 20.52
N GLY A 215 64.46 30.11 21.15
CA GLY A 215 64.30 29.98 22.61
C GLY A 215 63.18 29.06 23.12
N SER A 216 63.60 27.93 23.69
CA SER A 216 62.87 26.96 24.53
C SER A 216 62.09 27.55 25.72
N ARG A 217 61.00 26.91 26.14
CA ARG A 217 60.86 26.21 27.46
C ARG A 217 59.46 25.62 27.68
N ARG A 218 59.45 24.51 28.44
CA ARG A 218 58.32 23.71 28.96
C ARG A 218 57.44 24.46 29.98
N ARG A 219 56.19 24.00 30.12
CA ARG A 219 55.33 23.84 31.33
C ARG A 219 53.95 23.31 30.83
N GLU A 220 53.47 22.10 31.14
CA GLU A 220 52.69 21.68 32.33
C GLU A 220 51.64 22.73 32.79
N ALA A 221 50.38 22.46 33.12
CA ALA A 221 49.52 21.28 33.21
C ALA A 221 48.05 21.76 33.49
N ILE A 222 47.08 20.83 33.66
CA ILE A 222 45.82 20.95 34.46
C ILE A 222 44.68 21.78 33.81
N SER A 223 43.39 21.43 33.79
CA SER A 223 42.56 20.30 34.25
C SER A 223 41.14 20.45 33.67
N CYS A 224 40.47 19.31 33.47
CA CYS A 224 39.02 19.15 33.37
C CYS A 224 38.25 19.87 34.49
N LYS A 225 37.04 20.36 34.18
CA LYS A 225 35.88 20.36 35.10
C LYS A 225 34.58 20.37 34.30
N CYS A 226 33.88 19.24 34.31
CA CYS A 226 32.44 19.20 34.13
C CYS A 226 31.75 19.76 35.38
N ARG A 227 30.70 20.55 35.21
CA ARG A 227 29.55 20.56 36.14
C ARG A 227 28.25 20.70 35.34
N ARG A 228 27.34 19.78 35.65
CA ARG A 228 25.90 19.83 35.37
C ARG A 228 25.27 21.04 36.07
N TRP A 229 24.21 21.56 35.49
CA TRP A 229 22.86 21.43 36.07
C TRP A 229 21.93 20.94 34.98
#